data_AF-A0ABD0NK46-F1
#
_entry.id   AF-A0ABD0NK46-F1
#
_cell.length_a   1.000
_cell.length_b   1.000
_cell.length_c   1.000
_cell.angle_alpha   90.00
_cell.angle_beta   90.00
_cell.angle_gamma   90.00
#
_symmetry.space_group_name_H-M   'P 1'
#
loop_
_entity.id
_entity.type
_entity.pdbx_description
1 polymer ?
#
loop_
_entity_poly.entity_id
_entity_poly.type
_entity_poly.pdbx_seq_one_letter_code
_entity_poly.pdbx_strand_id
1 'polypeptide(L)' 'VKCEDGEERFRDRLKLDNQTGSLTITNITNTDSGVYDLKIISSTSSSDKTFNVIVN' A
#
# COMPACT_ATOMS: atom_id res chain seq x y z
N VAL A 1 1.54 -13.12 -9.73
CA VAL A 1 0.56 -12.09 -9.30
C VAL A 1 0.30 -11.20 -10.49
N LYS A 2 -0.94 -11.12 -10.97
CA LYS A 2 -1.30 -10.26 -12.11
C LYS A 2 -1.84 -8.97 -11.51
N CYS A 3 -1.04 -7.93 -11.53
CA CYS A 3 -1.49 -6.60 -11.17
C CYS A 3 -2.29 -6.09 -12.38
N GLU A 4 -3.60 -5.88 -12.21
CA GLU A 4 -4.42 -5.17 -13.18
C GLU A 4 -3.93 -3.73 -13.29
N ASP A 5 -4.08 -3.13 -14.47
CA ASP A 5 -3.66 -1.78 -14.89
C ASP A 5 -4.32 -0.64 -14.06
N GLY A 6 -4.20 -0.68 -12.74
CA GLY A 6 -4.37 0.48 -11.88
C GLY A 6 -3.06 1.26 -11.90
N GLU A 7 -3.16 2.58 -12.05
CA GLU A 7 -2.03 3.52 -11.98
C GLU A 7 -0.98 3.03 -10.99
N GLU A 8 0.18 2.60 -11.50
CA GLU A 8 1.24 2.03 -10.68
C GLU A 8 1.97 3.17 -9.93
N ARG A 9 1.24 3.93 -9.09
CA ARG A 9 1.74 5.04 -8.28
C ARG A 9 2.97 4.64 -7.47
N PHE A 10 3.00 3.37 -7.07
CA PHE A 10 4.09 2.78 -6.29
C PHE A 10 4.89 1.73 -7.07
N ARG A 11 4.84 1.74 -8.42
CA ARG A 11 5.71 0.90 -9.26
C ARG A 11 7.15 1.06 -8.80
N ASP A 12 7.87 -0.04 -8.71
CA ASP A 12 9.29 -0.10 -8.36
C ASP A 12 9.66 0.41 -6.94
N ARG A 13 8.69 0.97 -6.20
CA ARG A 13 8.87 1.55 -4.85
C ARG A 13 8.14 0.75 -3.76
N LEU A 14 7.11 -0.03 -4.11
CA LEU A 14 6.39 -0.89 -3.17
C LEU A 14 7.10 -2.24 -2.98
N LYS A 15 7.29 -2.64 -1.73
CA LYS A 15 7.86 -3.94 -1.34
C LYS A 15 7.00 -4.61 -0.28
N LEU A 16 6.73 -5.90 -0.45
CA LEU A 16 6.09 -6.74 0.56
C LEU A 16 7.14 -7.63 1.22
N ASP A 17 7.23 -7.54 2.54
CA ASP A 17 7.94 -8.53 3.36
C ASP A 17 7.00 -9.72 3.63
N ASN A 18 7.30 -10.87 3.05
CA ASN A 18 6.47 -12.07 3.17
C ASN A 18 6.58 -12.77 4.53
N GLN A 19 7.59 -12.44 5.35
CA GLN A 19 7.75 -13.00 6.69
C GLN A 19 6.92 -12.24 7.72
N THR A 20 6.86 -10.91 7.61
CA THR A 20 6.13 -10.05 8.56
C THR A 20 4.78 -9.57 8.04
N GLY A 21 4.55 -9.61 6.72
CA GLY A 21 3.39 -9.01 6.06
C GLY A 21 3.52 -7.49 5.87
N SER A 22 4.70 -6.91 6.12
CA SER A 22 4.90 -5.46 6.05
C SER A 22 4.94 -4.97 4.60
N LEU A 23 4.12 -3.96 4.30
CA LEU A 23 4.17 -3.21 3.03
C LEU A 23 5.01 -1.95 3.21
N THR A 24 6.07 -1.82 2.44
CA THR A 24 6.99 -0.68 2.45
C THR A 24 6.92 0.07 1.13
N ILE A 25 6.72 1.39 1.17
CA ILE A 25 6.87 2.26 0.00
C ILE A 25 8.16 3.05 0.19
N THR A 26 9.11 2.93 -0.73
CA THR A 26 10.42 3.61 -0.68
C THR A 26 10.41 4.92 -1.47
N ASN A 27 11.40 5.79 -1.22
CA ASN A 27 11.55 7.08 -1.93
C ASN A 27 10.26 7.92 -1.89
N ILE A 28 9.72 8.08 -0.68
CA ILE A 28 8.52 8.88 -0.42
C ILE A 28 8.83 10.37 -0.60
N THR A 29 7.91 11.09 -1.24
CA THR A 29 7.95 12.52 -1.51
C THR A 29 6.66 13.21 -1.03
N ASN A 30 6.62 14.53 -1.01
CA ASN A 30 5.42 15.28 -0.59
C ASN A 30 4.18 14.97 -1.44
N THR A 31 4.35 14.58 -2.72
CA THR A 31 3.26 14.13 -3.60
C THR A 31 2.70 12.76 -3.23
N ASP A 32 3.43 11.98 -2.44
CA ASP A 32 2.94 10.71 -1.91
C ASP A 32 1.97 10.90 -0.73
N SER A 33 1.84 12.11 -0.16
CA SER A 33 0.82 12.42 0.85
C SER A 33 -0.60 12.13 0.33
N GLY A 34 -1.49 11.71 1.23
CA GLY A 34 -2.88 11.43 0.88
C GLY A 34 -3.54 10.42 1.82
N VAL A 35 -4.75 10.02 1.42
CA VAL A 35 -5.52 8.99 2.10
C VAL A 35 -5.15 7.62 1.52
N TYR A 36 -4.82 6.69 2.41
CA TYR A 36 -4.45 5.33 2.09
C TYR A 36 -5.44 4.37 2.72
N ASP A 37 -6.08 3.55 1.89
CA ASP A 37 -6.97 2.48 2.36
C ASP A 37 -6.24 1.14 2.32
N LEU A 38 -6.06 0.54 3.49
CA LEU A 38 -5.53 -0.81 3.66
C LEU A 38 -6.69 -1.79 3.71
N LYS A 39 -6.71 -2.72 2.75
CA LYS A 39 -7.66 -3.83 2.73
C LYS A 39 -6.95 -5.16 2.91
N ILE A 40 -7.25 -5.85 4.00
CA ILE A 40 -6.74 -7.19 4.31
C ILE A 40 -7.87 -8.18 4.02
N ILE A 41 -7.66 -9.06 3.04
CA ILE A 41 -8.66 -10.04 2.60
C ILE A 41 -8.15 -11.43 2.92
N SER A 42 -8.99 -12.23 3.59
CA SER A 42 -8.80 -13.65 3.81
C SER A 42 -9.99 -14.42 3.24
N SER A 43 -9.92 -15.75 3.25
CA SER A 43 -11.03 -16.60 2.78
C SER A 43 -12.28 -16.50 3.65
N THR A 44 -12.16 -16.06 4.91
CA THR A 44 -13.24 -16.04 5.90
C THR A 44 -13.66 -14.64 6.34
N SER A 45 -12.81 -13.63 6.16
CA SER A 45 -13.09 -12.26 6.55
C SER A 45 -12.28 -11.25 5.76
N SER A 46 -12.78 -10.02 5.73
CA SER A 46 -12.05 -8.84 5.25
C SER A 46 -12.01 -7.77 6.35
N SER A 47 -10.90 -7.06 6.43
CA SER A 47 -10.72 -5.93 7.33
C SER A 47 -10.18 -4.74 6.55
N ASP A 48 -10.72 -3.56 6.82
CA ASP A 48 -10.33 -2.32 6.17
C ASP A 48 -9.81 -1.33 7.22
N LYS A 49 -8.80 -0.53 6.84
CA LYS A 49 -8.25 0.54 7.68
C LYS A 49 -7.77 1.70 6.82
N THR A 50 -8.27 2.89 7.13
CA THR A 50 -7.85 4.12 6.47
C THR A 50 -6.73 4.80 7.25
N PHE A 51 -5.75 5.33 6.54
CA PHE A 51 -4.64 6.13 7.07
C PHE A 51 -4.58 7.46 6.33
N ASN A 52 -4.48 8.56 7.07
CA ASN A 52 -4.13 9.85 6.49
C ASN A 52 -2.62 10.05 6.65
N VAL A 53 -1.90 10.07 5.53
CA VAL A 53 -0.43 10.17 5.49
C VAL A 53 -0.05 11.57 5.02
N ILE A 54 0.74 12.27 5.83
CA ILE A 54 1.30 13.58 5.52
C ILE A 54 2.82 13.46 5.55
N VAL A 55 3.45 13.88 4.46
CA VAL A 55 4.91 13.99 4.30
C VAL A 55 5.25 15.48 4.22
N ASN A 56 6.27 15.90 4.96
CA ASN A 56 6.72 17.31 5.05
C ASN A 56 8.05 17.51 4.31
#